data_AF-A0A3Q8U072-F1
#
_entry.id   AF-A0A3Q8U072-F1
#
_cell.length_a   1.000
_cell.length_b   1.000
_cell.length_c   1.000
_cell.angle_alpha   90.00
_cell.angle_beta   90.00
_cell.angle_gamma   90.00
#
_symmetry.space_group_name_H-M   'P 1'
#
loop_
_entity.id
_entity.type
_entity.pdbx_description
1 polymer ?
#
loop_
_entity_poly.entity_id
_entity_poly.type
_entity_poly.pdbx_seq_one_letter_code
_entity_poly.pdbx_strand_id
1 'polypeptide(L)'
;MSLCQDRLGSLEQLLIERIAWVERAFGDELRRRPQLEQLAREALRELEDAKARYGYPPTRPEHRLYFQGLENAHSTVQGSLAIARRAEQGIEIIKPFLSTTRTRKQANFILLDDFDYALEACAHRTGDQATCHAQALQPLRKPLRDALGASHRLLYDAWPPLRAEDVRYPSDWENDCIPLPGSD
;
A
#
# COMPACT_ATOMS: atom_id res chain seq x y z
N MET A 1 7.91 -19.45 14.06
CA MET A 1 8.20 -19.20 12.62
C MET A 1 6.93 -19.05 11.79
N SER A 2 5.96 -19.96 11.93
CA SER A 2 4.62 -19.86 11.31
C SER A 2 3.94 -18.50 11.54
N LEU A 3 4.00 -17.97 12.77
CA LEU A 3 3.43 -16.65 13.12
C LEU A 3 3.88 -15.52 12.20
N CYS A 4 5.17 -15.43 11.83
CA CYS A 4 5.64 -14.37 10.93
C CYS A 4 5.18 -14.52 9.49
N GLN A 5 5.06 -15.77 9.04
CA GLN A 5 4.58 -16.08 7.70
C GLN A 5 3.08 -15.73 7.58
N ASP A 6 2.30 -16.05 8.60
CA ASP A 6 0.88 -15.69 8.69
C ASP A 6 0.68 -14.17 8.70
N ARG A 7 1.59 -13.43 9.35
CA ARG A 7 1.56 -11.96 9.39
C ARG A 7 1.81 -11.34 8.01
N LEU A 8 2.78 -11.83 7.24
CA LEU A 8 2.94 -11.37 5.83
C LEU A 8 1.72 -11.71 4.98
N GLY A 9 1.09 -12.86 5.21
CA GLY A 9 -0.15 -13.24 4.55
C GLY A 9 -1.31 -12.29 4.86
N SER A 10 -1.46 -11.87 6.12
CA SER A 10 -2.52 -10.91 6.44
C SER A 10 -2.15 -9.48 6.04
N LEU A 11 -0.86 -9.10 5.99
CA LEU A 11 -0.41 -7.80 5.46
C LEU A 11 -0.79 -7.70 3.99
N GLU A 12 -0.49 -8.75 3.23
CA GLU A 12 -0.90 -8.86 1.83
C GLU A 12 -2.41 -8.65 1.68
N GLN A 13 -3.21 -9.37 2.48
CA GLN A 13 -4.67 -9.27 2.44
C GLN A 13 -5.16 -7.86 2.76
N LEU A 14 -4.62 -7.21 3.79
CA LEU A 14 -4.98 -5.83 4.17
C LEU A 14 -4.63 -4.82 3.07
N LEU A 15 -3.47 -4.97 2.43
CA LEU A 15 -3.06 -4.11 1.31
C LEU A 15 -4.01 -4.30 0.11
N ILE A 16 -4.41 -5.54 -0.19
CA ILE A 16 -5.39 -5.86 -1.25
C ILE A 16 -6.76 -5.24 -0.92
N GLU A 17 -7.26 -5.47 0.29
CA GLU A 17 -8.54 -4.95 0.74
C GLU A 17 -8.58 -3.42 0.69
N ARG A 18 -7.46 -2.77 1.05
CA ARG A 18 -7.35 -1.32 0.96
C ARG A 18 -7.41 -0.83 -0.48
N ILE A 19 -6.65 -1.43 -1.40
CA ILE A 19 -6.72 -1.08 -2.82
C ILE A 19 -8.14 -1.27 -3.34
N ALA A 20 -8.76 -2.42 -3.06
CA ALA A 20 -10.12 -2.73 -3.48
C ALA A 20 -11.17 -1.77 -2.86
N TRP A 21 -10.95 -1.27 -1.65
CA TRP A 21 -11.79 -0.23 -1.07
C TRP A 21 -11.65 1.08 -1.82
N VAL A 22 -10.42 1.54 -2.12
CA VAL A 22 -10.19 2.80 -2.86
C VAL A 22 -10.81 2.71 -4.26
N GLU A 23 -10.62 1.59 -4.95
CA GLU A 23 -11.21 1.35 -6.27
C GLU A 23 -12.74 1.34 -6.24
N ARG A 24 -13.37 0.81 -5.17
CA ARG A 24 -14.82 0.84 -5.02
C ARG A 24 -15.35 2.22 -4.65
N ALA A 25 -14.65 2.95 -3.78
CA ALA A 25 -15.09 4.24 -3.26
C ALA A 25 -14.90 5.39 -4.26
N PHE A 26 -13.82 5.35 -5.06
CA PHE A 26 -13.40 6.44 -5.93
C PHE A 26 -13.11 6.01 -7.37
N GLY A 27 -13.55 4.79 -7.74
CA GLY A 27 -13.27 4.21 -9.06
C GLY A 27 -13.86 5.02 -10.21
N ASP A 28 -14.96 5.73 -9.99
CA ASP A 28 -15.57 6.57 -11.01
C ASP A 28 -14.73 7.83 -11.27
N GLU A 29 -14.29 8.53 -10.23
CA GLU A 29 -13.39 9.69 -10.33
C GLU A 29 -12.03 9.28 -10.93
N LEU A 30 -11.47 8.15 -10.50
CA LEU A 30 -10.21 7.61 -11.03
C LEU A 30 -10.29 7.32 -12.53
N ARG A 31 -11.32 6.57 -12.96
CA ARG A 31 -11.53 6.25 -14.38
C ARG A 31 -11.80 7.50 -15.21
N ARG A 32 -12.47 8.50 -14.62
CA ARG A 32 -12.83 9.74 -15.28
C ARG A 32 -11.76 10.84 -15.21
N ARG A 33 -10.60 10.57 -14.60
CA ARG A 33 -9.55 11.59 -14.39
C ARG A 33 -9.18 12.33 -15.68
N PRO A 34 -8.92 11.68 -16.83
CA PRO A 34 -8.59 12.39 -18.07
C PRO A 34 -9.71 13.32 -18.54
N GLN A 35 -10.98 12.89 -18.43
CA GLN A 35 -12.11 13.74 -18.75
C GLN A 35 -12.25 14.91 -17.76
N LEU A 36 -12.07 14.67 -16.46
CA LEU A 36 -12.11 15.74 -15.44
C LEU A 36 -11.02 16.79 -15.67
N GLU A 37 -9.81 16.38 -16.06
CA GLU A 37 -8.73 17.32 -16.42
C GLU A 37 -9.06 18.15 -17.66
N GLN A 38 -9.70 17.54 -18.66
CA GLN A 38 -10.20 18.25 -19.82
C GLN A 38 -11.29 19.27 -19.43
N LEU A 39 -12.30 18.84 -18.68
CA LEU A 39 -13.39 19.71 -18.22
C LEU A 39 -12.88 20.86 -17.35
N ALA A 40 -11.85 20.63 -16.54
CA ALA A 40 -11.24 21.67 -15.72
C ALA A 40 -10.59 22.76 -16.59
N ARG A 41 -9.87 22.35 -17.66
CA ARG A 41 -9.27 23.28 -18.62
C ARG A 41 -10.32 24.04 -19.41
N GLU A 42 -11.38 23.36 -19.84
CA GLU A 42 -12.50 23.97 -20.57
C GLU A 42 -13.23 25.00 -19.69
N ALA A 43 -13.60 24.64 -18.46
CA ALA A 43 -14.27 25.54 -17.53
C ALA A 43 -13.41 26.77 -17.17
N LEU A 44 -12.09 26.59 -17.01
CA LEU A 44 -11.17 27.71 -16.80
C LEU A 44 -11.13 28.63 -18.03
N ARG A 45 -11.10 28.06 -19.24
CA ARG A 45 -11.11 28.82 -20.48
C ARG A 45 -12.40 29.62 -20.63
N GLU A 46 -13.55 29.01 -20.38
CA GLU A 46 -14.85 29.70 -20.41
C GLU A 46 -14.94 30.84 -19.41
N LEU A 47 -14.36 30.67 -18.21
CA LEU A 47 -14.26 31.74 -17.20
C LEU A 47 -13.42 32.92 -17.71
N GLU A 48 -12.25 32.66 -18.29
CA GLU A 48 -11.39 33.71 -18.83
C GLU A 48 -12.01 34.40 -20.05
N ASP A 49 -12.68 33.66 -20.93
CA ASP A 49 -13.42 34.22 -22.06
C ASP A 49 -14.59 35.10 -21.59
N ALA A 50 -15.30 34.68 -20.54
CA ALA A 50 -16.36 35.47 -19.92
C ALA A 50 -15.82 36.77 -19.30
N LYS A 51 -14.68 36.71 -18.59
CA LYS A 51 -13.96 37.89 -18.04
C LYS A 51 -13.59 38.87 -19.15
N ALA A 52 -13.03 38.38 -20.25
CA ALA A 52 -12.66 39.21 -21.38
C ALA A 52 -13.88 39.85 -22.06
N ARG A 53 -15.01 39.13 -22.15
CA ARG A 53 -16.22 39.59 -22.86
C ARG A 53 -17.07 40.56 -22.05
N TYR A 54 -17.23 40.33 -20.76
CA TYR A 54 -18.18 41.05 -19.91
C TYR A 54 -17.52 41.98 -18.89
N GLY A 55 -16.20 42.00 -18.84
CA GLY A 55 -15.42 42.69 -17.82
C GLY A 55 -15.48 41.97 -16.47
N TYR A 56 -14.53 42.28 -15.59
CA TYR A 56 -14.45 41.70 -14.25
C TYR A 56 -14.21 42.79 -13.19
N PRO A 57 -15.16 43.04 -12.26
CA PRO A 57 -16.45 42.36 -12.13
C PRO A 57 -17.46 42.81 -13.20
N PRO A 58 -18.39 41.91 -13.62
CA PRO A 58 -19.39 42.26 -14.62
C PRO A 58 -20.46 43.21 -14.05
N THR A 59 -20.85 44.20 -14.85
CA THR A 59 -21.78 45.27 -14.43
C THR A 59 -23.24 44.82 -14.39
N ARG A 60 -23.63 43.90 -15.27
CA ARG A 60 -25.01 43.43 -15.40
C ARG A 60 -25.30 42.23 -14.48
N PRO A 61 -26.48 42.18 -13.81
CA PRO A 61 -26.86 41.07 -12.94
C PRO A 61 -26.82 39.70 -13.60
N GLU A 62 -27.28 39.58 -14.86
CA GLU A 62 -27.30 38.32 -15.59
C GLU A 62 -25.90 37.75 -15.83
N HIS A 63 -24.92 38.62 -16.10
CA HIS A 63 -23.53 38.21 -16.26
C HIS A 63 -22.91 37.79 -14.93
N ARG A 64 -23.29 38.43 -13.81
CA ARG A 64 -22.85 37.99 -12.47
C ARG A 64 -23.33 36.56 -12.17
N LEU A 65 -24.59 36.24 -12.47
CA LEU A 65 -25.13 34.88 -12.29
C LEU A 65 -24.43 33.87 -13.20
N TYR A 66 -24.15 34.25 -14.44
CA TYR A 66 -23.40 33.41 -15.38
C TYR A 66 -21.99 33.08 -14.86
N PHE A 67 -21.25 34.10 -14.36
CA PHE A 67 -19.93 33.90 -13.76
C PHE A 67 -19.99 32.97 -12.55
N GLN A 68 -20.94 33.18 -11.64
CA GLN A 68 -21.12 32.28 -10.49
C GLN A 68 -21.39 30.85 -10.92
N GLY A 69 -22.19 30.66 -11.99
CA GLY A 69 -22.42 29.34 -12.58
C GLY A 69 -21.13 28.67 -13.06
N LEU A 70 -20.30 29.41 -13.80
CA LEU A 70 -19.01 28.92 -14.29
C LEU A 70 -18.00 28.65 -13.15
N GLU A 71 -17.94 29.51 -12.14
CA GLU A 71 -17.08 29.34 -10.96
C GLU A 71 -17.47 28.10 -10.17
N ASN A 72 -18.78 27.89 -9.98
CA ASN A 72 -19.32 26.70 -9.32
C ASN A 72 -19.02 25.42 -10.13
N ALA A 73 -19.19 25.46 -11.45
CA ALA A 73 -18.87 24.34 -12.33
C ALA A 73 -17.37 24.00 -12.26
N HIS A 74 -16.50 25.00 -12.41
CA HIS A 74 -15.06 24.83 -12.29
C HIS A 74 -14.66 24.26 -10.90
N SER A 75 -15.21 24.82 -9.81
CA SER A 75 -14.98 24.34 -8.45
C SER A 75 -15.38 22.87 -8.26
N THR A 76 -16.55 22.48 -8.80
CA THR A 76 -17.05 21.09 -8.75
C THR A 76 -16.11 20.12 -9.46
N VAL A 77 -15.65 20.49 -10.66
CA VAL A 77 -14.70 19.67 -11.43
C VAL A 77 -13.35 19.57 -10.70
N GLN A 78 -12.84 20.67 -10.15
CA GLN A 78 -11.60 20.68 -9.37
C GLN A 78 -11.72 19.79 -8.11
N GLY A 79 -12.85 19.82 -7.42
CA GLY A 79 -13.11 18.94 -6.28
C GLY A 79 -13.06 17.46 -6.66
N SER A 80 -13.72 17.10 -7.76
CA SER A 80 -13.70 15.72 -8.29
C SER A 80 -12.29 15.28 -8.70
N LEU A 81 -11.52 16.17 -9.32
CA LEU A 81 -10.13 15.91 -9.71
C LEU A 81 -9.21 15.74 -8.50
N ALA A 82 -9.42 16.52 -7.44
CA ALA A 82 -8.68 16.38 -6.19
C ALA A 82 -8.94 15.03 -5.53
N ILE A 83 -10.19 14.54 -5.55
CA ILE A 83 -10.55 13.19 -5.07
C ILE A 83 -9.83 12.12 -5.89
N ALA A 84 -9.88 12.20 -7.22
CA ALA A 84 -9.21 11.24 -8.11
C ALA A 84 -7.69 11.17 -7.82
N ARG A 85 -7.03 12.33 -7.71
CA ARG A 85 -5.60 12.41 -7.43
C ARG A 85 -5.23 11.84 -6.07
N ARG A 86 -6.03 12.14 -5.04
CA ARG A 86 -5.80 11.60 -3.69
C ARG A 86 -5.96 10.08 -3.67
N ALA A 87 -7.00 9.56 -4.32
CA ALA A 87 -7.24 8.12 -4.42
C ALA A 87 -6.10 7.40 -5.14
N GLU A 88 -5.61 7.96 -6.24
CA GLU A 88 -4.46 7.42 -6.98
C GLU A 88 -3.19 7.46 -6.14
N GLN A 89 -2.90 8.57 -5.49
CA GLN A 89 -1.75 8.69 -4.60
C GLN A 89 -1.79 7.64 -3.49
N GLY A 90 -2.95 7.40 -2.88
CA GLY A 90 -3.14 6.35 -1.88
C GLY A 90 -2.83 4.95 -2.43
N ILE A 91 -3.29 4.64 -3.64
CA ILE A 91 -2.98 3.36 -4.32
C ILE A 91 -1.49 3.24 -4.63
N GLU A 92 -0.87 4.28 -5.19
CA GLU A 92 0.55 4.28 -5.58
C GLU A 92 1.50 4.16 -4.37
N ILE A 93 1.11 4.68 -3.20
CA ILE A 93 1.86 4.48 -1.96
C ILE A 93 1.82 3.00 -1.52
N ILE A 94 0.70 2.31 -1.73
CA ILE A 94 0.45 0.96 -1.21
C ILE A 94 1.01 -0.15 -2.12
N LYS A 95 0.95 0.05 -3.44
CA LYS A 95 1.39 -0.94 -4.45
C LYS A 95 2.80 -1.50 -4.22
N PRO A 96 3.84 -0.68 -3.92
CA PRO A 96 5.18 -1.19 -3.66
C PRO A 96 5.25 -2.13 -2.45
N PHE A 97 4.49 -1.84 -1.40
CA PHE A 97 4.42 -2.70 -0.22
C PHE A 97 3.75 -4.03 -0.56
N LEU A 98 2.69 -4.04 -1.37
CA LEU A 98 2.03 -5.27 -1.80
C LEU A 98 2.97 -6.17 -2.61
N SER A 99 3.67 -5.59 -3.59
CA SER A 99 4.66 -6.31 -4.41
C SER A 99 5.79 -6.90 -3.56
N THR A 100 6.34 -6.10 -2.64
CA THR A 100 7.42 -6.52 -1.74
C THR A 100 6.93 -7.60 -0.77
N THR A 101 5.72 -7.47 -0.25
CA THR A 101 5.10 -8.46 0.66
C THR A 101 4.96 -9.81 -0.01
N ARG A 102 4.46 -9.85 -1.25
CA ARG A 102 4.35 -11.09 -2.05
C ARG A 102 5.69 -11.77 -2.26
N THR A 103 6.67 -11.00 -2.71
CA THR A 103 8.05 -11.48 -2.92
C THR A 103 8.63 -12.06 -1.63
N ARG A 104 8.47 -11.34 -0.51
CA ARG A 104 8.99 -11.77 0.79
C ARG A 104 8.26 -12.99 1.34
N LYS A 105 6.95 -13.05 1.21
CA LYS A 105 6.14 -14.20 1.63
C LYS A 105 6.59 -15.47 0.91
N GLN A 106 6.82 -15.41 -0.40
CA GLN A 106 7.32 -16.53 -1.18
C GLN A 106 8.76 -16.91 -0.79
N ALA A 107 9.66 -15.92 -0.65
CA ALA A 107 11.04 -16.18 -0.26
C ALA A 107 11.17 -16.78 1.15
N ASN A 108 10.38 -16.27 2.11
CA ASN A 108 10.34 -16.82 3.47
C ASN A 108 9.78 -18.23 3.48
N PHE A 109 8.76 -18.53 2.68
CA PHE A 109 8.21 -19.88 2.58
C PHE A 109 9.29 -20.88 2.18
N ILE A 110 10.08 -20.57 1.14
CA ILE A 110 11.17 -21.44 0.68
C ILE A 110 12.22 -21.64 1.79
N LEU A 111 12.66 -20.56 2.45
CA LEU A 111 13.67 -20.65 3.51
C LEU A 111 13.18 -21.42 4.74
N LEU A 112 11.88 -21.33 5.05
CA LEU A 112 11.25 -22.07 6.14
C LEU A 112 11.12 -23.55 5.79
N ASP A 113 10.68 -23.86 4.57
CA ASP A 113 10.58 -25.24 4.06
C ASP A 113 11.95 -25.92 4.03
N ASP A 114 12.99 -25.24 3.54
CA ASP A 114 14.37 -25.75 3.57
C ASP A 114 14.87 -26.01 5.01
N PHE A 115 14.53 -25.11 5.94
CA PHE A 115 14.93 -25.25 7.34
C PHE A 115 14.20 -26.40 8.03
N ASP A 116 12.88 -26.51 7.82
CA ASP A 116 12.05 -27.57 8.39
C ASP A 116 12.45 -28.94 7.80
N TYR A 117 12.71 -29.01 6.49
CA TYR A 117 13.24 -30.23 5.86
C TYR A 117 14.59 -30.65 6.44
N ALA A 118 15.52 -29.69 6.63
CA ALA A 118 16.81 -29.98 7.24
C ALA A 118 16.67 -30.44 8.71
N LEU A 119 15.70 -29.88 9.43
CA LEU A 119 15.38 -30.26 10.81
C LEU A 119 14.87 -31.70 10.88
N GLU A 120 13.89 -32.05 10.03
CA GLU A 120 13.34 -33.40 9.91
C GLU A 120 14.40 -34.42 9.48
N ALA A 121 15.23 -34.07 8.49
CA ALA A 121 16.32 -34.93 8.03
C ALA A 121 17.33 -35.25 9.14
N CYS A 122 17.63 -34.28 10.01
CA CYS A 122 18.48 -34.53 11.19
C CYS A 122 17.77 -35.33 12.29
N ALA A 123 16.46 -35.14 12.48
CA ALA A 123 15.67 -35.92 13.44
C ALA A 123 15.63 -37.41 13.09
N HIS A 124 15.61 -37.76 11.81
CA HIS A 124 15.56 -39.15 11.33
C HIS A 124 16.93 -39.83 11.17
N ARG A 125 18.04 -39.12 11.39
CA ARG A 125 19.39 -39.72 11.34
C ARG A 125 19.70 -40.47 12.64
N THR A 126 19.92 -41.78 12.54
CA THR A 126 20.49 -42.59 13.63
C THR A 126 21.99 -42.31 13.75
N GLY A 127 22.40 -41.50 14.73
CA GLY A 127 23.80 -41.11 14.97
C GLY A 127 23.96 -39.76 15.67
N ASP A 128 25.12 -39.11 15.50
CA ASP A 128 25.46 -37.82 16.11
C ASP A 128 24.62 -36.66 15.54
N GLN A 129 23.47 -36.43 16.18
CA GLN A 129 22.56 -35.34 15.86
C GLN A 129 23.23 -33.97 15.97
N ALA A 130 24.14 -33.76 16.94
CA ALA A 130 24.80 -32.47 17.10
C ALA A 130 25.63 -32.11 15.85
N THR A 131 26.35 -33.08 15.30
CA THR A 131 27.08 -32.91 14.04
C THR A 131 26.13 -32.67 12.86
N CYS A 132 24.99 -33.35 12.80
CA CYS A 132 23.97 -33.10 11.77
C CYS A 132 23.44 -31.67 11.82
N HIS A 133 23.03 -31.19 13.00
CA HIS A 133 22.52 -29.84 13.20
C HIS A 133 23.56 -28.77 12.81
N ALA A 134 24.83 -28.97 13.18
CA ALA A 134 25.91 -28.06 12.83
C ALA A 134 26.19 -28.00 11.31
N GLN A 135 25.99 -29.10 10.59
CA GLN A 135 26.24 -29.16 9.15
C GLN A 135 25.04 -28.71 8.31
N ALA A 136 23.82 -29.10 8.71
CA ALA A 136 22.61 -28.90 7.92
C ALA A 136 21.84 -27.62 8.29
N LEU A 137 21.71 -27.30 9.59
CA LEU A 137 20.87 -26.18 10.04
C LEU A 137 21.63 -24.88 10.22
N GLN A 138 22.87 -24.94 10.71
CA GLN A 138 23.70 -23.76 10.96
C GLN A 138 23.84 -22.84 9.72
N PRO A 139 24.09 -23.37 8.50
CA PRO A 139 24.15 -22.55 7.29
C PRO A 139 22.83 -21.84 6.94
N LEU A 140 21.68 -22.41 7.32
CA LEU A 140 20.35 -21.88 7.02
C LEU A 140 19.91 -20.82 8.05
N ARG A 141 20.46 -20.84 9.27
CA ARG A 141 20.07 -19.91 10.35
C ARG A 141 20.23 -18.44 9.97
N LYS A 142 21.36 -18.05 9.39
CA LYS A 142 21.62 -16.64 9.04
C LYS A 142 20.70 -16.14 7.92
N PRO A 143 20.61 -16.81 6.75
CA PRO A 143 19.66 -16.42 5.70
C PRO A 143 18.22 -16.30 6.21
N LEU A 144 17.77 -17.25 7.02
CA LEU A 144 16.43 -17.23 7.60
C LEU A 144 16.23 -16.04 8.54
N ARG A 145 17.18 -15.77 9.43
CA ARG A 145 17.13 -14.60 10.33
C ARG A 145 17.09 -13.29 9.56
N ASP A 146 17.93 -13.15 8.54
CA ASP A 146 18.00 -11.94 7.71
C ASP A 146 16.67 -11.73 6.94
N ALA A 147 16.07 -12.80 6.44
CA ALA A 147 14.77 -12.75 5.74
C ALA A 147 13.61 -12.38 6.68
N LEU A 148 13.56 -12.95 7.88
CA LEU A 148 12.58 -12.60 8.91
C LEU A 148 12.76 -11.14 9.38
N GLY A 149 14.01 -10.69 9.58
CA GLY A 149 14.31 -9.30 9.92
C GLY A 149 13.89 -8.30 8.84
N ALA A 150 14.10 -8.64 7.57
CA ALA A 150 13.63 -7.83 6.45
C ALA A 150 12.09 -7.77 6.36
N SER A 151 11.42 -8.87 6.70
CA SER A 151 9.96 -8.97 6.73
C SER A 151 9.36 -8.15 7.87
N HIS A 152 9.99 -8.17 9.03
CA HIS A 152 9.64 -7.30 10.16
C HIS A 152 9.80 -5.82 9.79
N ARG A 153 10.90 -5.45 9.13
CA ARG A 153 11.10 -4.08 8.65
C ARG A 153 10.04 -3.66 7.65
N LEU A 154 9.64 -4.55 6.73
CA LEU A 154 8.56 -4.29 5.79
C LEU A 154 7.23 -4.00 6.51
N LEU A 155 6.89 -4.79 7.53
CA LEU A 155 5.69 -4.55 8.35
C LEU A 155 5.73 -3.17 9.02
N TYR A 156 6.87 -2.81 9.61
CA TYR A 156 7.08 -1.51 10.23
C TYR A 156 6.97 -0.35 9.23
N ASP A 157 7.59 -0.48 8.06
CA ASP A 157 7.61 0.57 7.03
C ASP A 157 6.24 0.73 6.34
N ALA A 158 5.47 -0.35 6.21
CA ALA A 158 4.13 -0.33 5.63
C ALA A 158 3.08 0.28 6.57
N TRP A 159 3.34 0.33 7.87
CA TRP A 159 2.34 0.73 8.85
C TRP A 159 1.97 2.22 8.84
N PRO A 160 2.92 3.19 8.80
CA PRO A 160 2.57 4.61 8.71
C PRO A 160 1.63 4.98 7.55
N PRO A 161 1.87 4.56 6.30
CA PRO A 161 0.96 4.90 5.20
C PRO A 161 -0.41 4.23 5.37
N LEU A 162 -0.46 3.01 5.89
CA LEU A 162 -1.74 2.33 6.14
C LEU A 162 -2.55 3.00 7.26
N ARG A 163 -1.88 3.45 8.32
CA ARG A 163 -2.51 4.19 9.42
C ARG A 163 -3.06 5.55 8.97
N ALA A 164 -2.32 6.27 8.13
CA ALA A 164 -2.77 7.56 7.56
C ALA A 164 -4.03 7.41 6.69
N GLU A 165 -4.28 6.20 6.21
CA GLU A 165 -5.42 5.80 5.39
C GLU A 165 -6.53 5.11 6.23
N ASP A 166 -6.50 5.29 7.56
CA ASP A 166 -7.42 4.72 8.55
C ASP A 166 -7.52 3.18 8.55
N VAL A 167 -6.52 2.49 7.99
CA VAL A 167 -6.43 1.02 8.08
C VAL A 167 -5.94 0.65 9.47
N ARG A 168 -6.73 -0.18 10.18
CA ARG A 168 -6.38 -0.65 11.52
C ARG A 168 -5.80 -2.05 11.49
N TYR A 169 -4.65 -2.20 12.14
CA TYR A 169 -3.99 -3.48 12.34
C TYR A 169 -4.24 -3.98 13.76
N PRO A 170 -4.32 -5.32 13.98
CA PRO A 170 -4.28 -5.88 15.33
C PRO A 170 -2.96 -5.50 16.01
N SER A 171 -3.03 -5.05 17.27
CA SER A 171 -1.90 -4.53 18.07
C SER A 171 -0.74 -5.52 18.26
N ASP A 172 -0.98 -6.80 18.05
CA ASP A 172 -0.07 -7.87 18.47
C ASP A 172 1.04 -8.11 17.42
N TRP A 173 0.92 -7.53 16.21
CA TRP A 173 1.89 -7.69 15.10
C TRP A 173 3.25 -7.08 15.30
N GLU A 174 3.34 -5.94 15.99
CA GLU A 174 4.61 -5.22 16.15
C GLU A 174 5.63 -6.03 16.99
N ASN A 175 5.16 -7.09 17.70
CA ASN A 175 5.96 -7.84 18.66
C ASN A 175 6.23 -9.31 18.27
N ASP A 176 5.49 -9.88 17.31
CA ASP A 176 5.50 -11.33 17.05
C ASP A 176 6.67 -11.82 16.18
N CYS A 177 7.35 -10.90 15.49
CA CYS A 177 8.49 -11.20 14.61
C CYS A 177 9.84 -10.77 15.17
N ILE A 178 9.91 -10.47 16.46
CA ILE A 178 11.17 -10.17 17.14
C ILE A 178 12.02 -11.45 17.13
N PRO A 179 13.21 -11.45 16.50
CA PRO A 179 14.15 -12.54 16.71
C PRO A 179 14.56 -12.50 18.18
N LEU A 180 14.15 -13.51 18.96
CA LEU A 180 14.56 -13.61 20.36
C LEU A 180 16.10 -13.62 20.42
N PRO A 181 16.71 -12.74 21.23
CA PRO A 181 18.13 -12.85 21.50
C PRO A 181 18.36 -14.11 22.34
N GLY A 182 19.00 -15.13 21.74
CA GLY A 182 19.50 -16.30 22.49
C GLY A 182 18.73 -17.62 22.34
N SER A 183 17.88 -17.80 21.32
CA SER A 183 17.40 -19.15 20.97
C SER A 183 18.47 -19.91 20.19
N ASP A 184 19.40 -20.52 20.94
CA ASP A 184 20.34 -21.55 20.45
C ASP A 184 19.64 -22.83 20.03
#